data_AF-A0A1A8XG55-F1
#
_entry.id   AF-A0A1A8XG55-F1
#
_cell.length_a   1.000
_cell.length_b   1.000
_cell.length_c   1.000
_cell.angle_alpha   90.00
_cell.angle_beta   90.00
_cell.angle_gamma   90.00
#
_symmetry.space_group_name_H-M   'P 1'
#
loop_
_entity.id
_entity.type
_entity.pdbx_description
1 polymer ?
#
loop_
_entity_poly.entity_id
_entity_poly.type
_entity_poly.pdbx_seq_one_letter_code
_entity_poly.pdbx_strand_id
1 'polypeptide(L)'
;MNMSESLATVSYLGATILFILCLGGLSNQETSRRGNLYGIIGMTIAVLATVFGPRVGTAGYAWLIGAMAVGGTIGIYAARTVQMTQMPELVALMHSMVGLAAMLVGFANYIDPVASAGMTGAEHAIHEIEIYVGILIGAITFSGSVIAFGKLSGKISGNPMLLPARHWINLTGLLIVIYFGREFLHAGSISDGMMPLVVMTVVALLFGIHMVMAIGGADMPVVVSMLNSYSGWAAAATGFMLSNDLLIVTGALVGSSGAILSYIMCAAMNRHFISVIAGGFGTTGGTPAAAGGAQPAGEVVPISATETSELLREAKNVIIVPGYGMAVAQAQHTVYEITRFLRDKGVNVRFGIHPVAGRMPGHMNVLLAEAKVPYDIVYEMDELNDDFPQTDVAMIIGANDIVNPGAQDDPTSPIAGMPVLEVWKAKTSIVMKRSMASGYAGVDNPLFYKDNNRMLFGDAKKMLDEVLVALKV
;
A
#
# COMPACT_ATOMS: atom_id res chain seq x y z
N MET A 1 36.72 19.32 -5.26
CA MET A 1 37.22 18.42 -6.32
C MET A 1 36.00 18.03 -7.14
N ASN A 2 35.95 18.42 -8.42
CA ASN A 2 34.84 18.05 -9.29
C ASN A 2 35.14 16.65 -9.87
N MET A 3 34.14 15.79 -9.84
CA MET A 3 34.20 14.44 -10.37
C MET A 3 34.08 14.48 -11.91
N SER A 4 34.83 13.62 -12.61
CA SER A 4 34.70 13.52 -14.08
C SER A 4 33.38 12.89 -14.49
N GLU A 5 32.89 13.18 -15.70
CA GLU A 5 31.67 12.56 -16.25
C GLU A 5 31.73 11.03 -16.21
N SER A 6 32.86 10.43 -16.63
CA SER A 6 33.03 8.98 -16.63
C SER A 6 32.91 8.38 -15.22
N LEU A 7 33.45 9.05 -14.20
CA LEU A 7 33.34 8.59 -12.82
C LEU A 7 31.92 8.77 -12.26
N ALA A 8 31.18 9.79 -12.70
CA ALA A 8 29.75 9.93 -12.42
C ALA A 8 28.94 8.78 -13.00
N THR A 9 29.15 8.45 -14.28
CA THR A 9 28.44 7.35 -14.96
C THR A 9 28.73 6.00 -14.30
N VAL A 10 29.99 5.71 -13.95
CA VAL A 10 30.34 4.47 -13.24
C VAL A 10 29.71 4.42 -11.84
N SER A 11 29.66 5.55 -11.14
CA SER A 11 29.02 5.63 -9.82
C SER A 11 27.51 5.39 -9.91
N TYR A 12 26.84 5.92 -10.95
CA TYR A 12 25.44 5.65 -11.23
C TYR A 12 25.19 4.17 -11.55
N LEU A 13 26.05 3.54 -12.36
CA LEU A 13 25.95 2.10 -12.63
C LEU A 13 26.10 1.27 -11.34
N GLY A 14 27.07 1.61 -10.49
CA GLY A 14 27.27 0.97 -9.19
C GLY A 14 26.06 1.13 -8.25
N ALA A 15 25.51 2.35 -8.18
CA ALA A 15 24.29 2.63 -7.41
C ALA A 15 23.08 1.82 -7.93
N THR A 16 22.91 1.74 -9.26
CA THR A 16 21.86 0.93 -9.89
C THR A 16 21.95 -0.54 -9.49
N ILE A 17 23.14 -1.14 -9.55
CA ILE A 17 23.35 -2.54 -9.12
C ILE A 17 22.98 -2.71 -7.65
N LEU A 18 23.38 -1.76 -6.78
CA LEU A 18 23.04 -1.80 -5.36
C LEU A 18 21.53 -1.67 -5.10
N PHE A 19 20.78 -0.90 -5.90
CA PHE A 19 19.32 -0.84 -5.80
C PHE A 19 18.66 -2.15 -6.23
N ILE A 20 19.17 -2.82 -7.26
CA ILE A 20 18.69 -4.16 -7.64
C ILE A 20 18.95 -5.17 -6.51
N LEU A 21 20.16 -5.16 -5.94
CA LEU A 21 20.52 -6.01 -4.80
C LEU A 21 19.74 -5.66 -3.53
N CYS A 22 19.34 -4.40 -3.35
CA CYS A 22 18.46 -3.97 -2.28
C CYS A 22 17.11 -4.69 -2.37
N LEU A 23 16.44 -4.61 -3.53
CA LEU A 23 15.16 -5.28 -3.76
C LEU A 23 15.27 -6.81 -3.65
N GLY A 24 16.33 -7.39 -4.23
CA GLY A 24 16.60 -8.82 -4.11
C GLY A 24 16.93 -9.26 -2.69
N GLY A 25 17.52 -8.39 -1.87
CA GLY A 25 17.78 -8.66 -0.46
C GLY A 25 16.53 -8.54 0.42
N LEU A 26 15.60 -7.66 0.06
CA LEU A 26 14.33 -7.45 0.77
C LEU A 26 13.30 -8.56 0.52
N SER A 27 13.47 -9.39 -0.51
CA SER A 27 12.56 -10.50 -0.81
C SER A 27 12.67 -11.67 0.18
N ASN A 28 13.76 -11.74 0.96
CA ASN A 28 13.96 -12.77 1.97
C ASN A 28 14.30 -12.15 3.33
N GLN A 29 13.69 -12.70 4.38
CA GLN A 29 13.82 -12.16 5.73
C GLN A 29 15.26 -12.18 6.24
N GLU A 30 16.00 -13.27 6.01
CA GLU A 30 17.40 -13.42 6.44
C GLU A 30 18.32 -12.38 5.79
N THR A 31 18.02 -12.00 4.54
CA THR A 31 18.82 -11.04 3.78
C THR A 31 18.30 -9.61 3.87
N SER A 32 17.13 -9.37 4.47
CA SER A 32 16.43 -8.07 4.50
C SER A 32 17.31 -6.92 5.00
N ARG A 33 18.05 -7.13 6.09
CA ARG A 33 19.00 -6.14 6.66
C ARG A 33 20.13 -5.81 5.69
N ARG A 34 20.66 -6.82 4.99
CA ARG A 34 21.72 -6.64 3.99
C ARG A 34 21.18 -5.92 2.76
N GLY A 35 19.97 -6.26 2.32
CA GLY A 35 19.25 -5.55 1.26
C GLY A 35 19.11 -4.06 1.58
N ASN A 36 18.61 -3.72 2.76
CA ASN A 36 18.48 -2.33 3.20
C ASN A 36 19.84 -1.60 3.21
N LEU A 37 20.92 -2.26 3.66
CA LEU A 37 22.26 -1.68 3.63
C LEU A 37 22.71 -1.37 2.19
N TYR A 38 22.44 -2.24 1.22
CA TYR A 38 22.74 -1.96 -0.19
C TYR A 38 21.98 -0.73 -0.69
N GLY A 39 20.70 -0.57 -0.30
CA GLY A 39 19.93 0.63 -0.62
C GLY A 39 20.55 1.91 -0.05
N ILE A 40 20.98 1.89 1.22
CA ILE A 40 21.65 3.04 1.86
C ILE A 40 22.94 3.41 1.13
N ILE A 41 23.79 2.42 0.83
CA ILE A 41 25.06 2.65 0.13
C ILE A 41 24.80 3.15 -1.29
N GLY A 42 23.85 2.55 -2.02
CA GLY A 42 23.48 2.95 -3.38
C GLY A 42 22.99 4.40 -3.44
N MET A 43 22.08 4.78 -2.54
CA MET A 43 21.59 6.16 -2.45
C MET A 43 22.70 7.15 -2.08
N THR A 44 23.58 6.77 -1.16
CA THR A 44 24.73 7.60 -0.77
C THR A 44 25.65 7.85 -1.96
N ILE A 45 25.99 6.80 -2.72
CA ILE A 45 26.83 6.92 -3.92
C ILE A 45 26.13 7.81 -4.96
N ALA A 46 24.85 7.58 -5.23
CA ALA A 46 24.09 8.37 -6.19
C ALA A 46 24.10 9.87 -5.87
N VAL A 47 23.77 10.23 -4.62
CA VAL A 47 23.73 11.63 -4.18
C VAL A 47 25.10 12.26 -4.26
N LEU A 48 26.15 11.59 -3.76
CA LEU A 48 27.52 12.13 -3.83
C LEU A 48 27.97 12.31 -5.28
N ALA A 49 27.67 11.35 -6.15
CA ALA A 49 28.01 11.41 -7.57
C ALA A 49 27.32 12.58 -8.28
N THR A 50 26.05 12.86 -7.97
CA THR A 50 25.33 14.00 -8.53
C THR A 50 25.84 15.33 -7.97
N VAL A 51 26.06 15.42 -6.64
CA VAL A 51 26.51 16.66 -5.98
C VAL A 51 27.90 17.06 -6.43
N PHE A 52 28.84 16.12 -6.54
CA PHE A 52 30.21 16.40 -6.98
C PHE A 52 30.39 16.30 -8.51
N GLY A 53 29.30 16.08 -9.24
CA GLY A 53 29.31 15.98 -10.69
C GLY A 53 29.66 17.30 -11.38
N PRO A 54 29.97 17.26 -12.68
CA PRO A 54 30.44 18.42 -13.43
C PRO A 54 29.37 19.51 -13.62
N ARG A 55 28.08 19.17 -13.43
CA ARG A 55 26.94 20.08 -13.59
C ARG A 55 26.71 20.98 -12.35
N VAL A 56 27.38 20.72 -11.23
CA VAL A 56 27.19 21.49 -9.99
C VAL A 56 28.33 22.49 -9.79
N GLY A 57 27.99 23.78 -9.93
CA GLY A 57 28.90 24.88 -9.65
C GLY A 57 29.02 25.22 -8.16
N THR A 58 30.02 26.03 -7.79
CA THR A 58 30.27 26.46 -6.41
C THR A 58 29.07 27.16 -5.77
N ALA A 59 28.33 27.95 -6.54
CA ALA A 59 27.11 28.61 -6.10
C ALA A 59 25.95 27.64 -5.81
N GLY A 60 25.94 26.45 -6.43
CA GLY A 60 24.90 25.44 -6.26
C GLY A 60 25.01 24.65 -4.95
N TYR A 61 26.22 24.49 -4.41
CA TYR A 61 26.44 23.69 -3.19
C TYR A 61 25.65 24.20 -1.99
N ALA A 62 25.56 25.53 -1.80
CA ALA A 62 24.81 26.11 -0.68
C ALA A 62 23.32 25.76 -0.75
N TRP A 63 22.72 25.85 -1.95
CA TRP A 63 21.31 25.50 -2.18
C TRP A 63 21.06 24.00 -2.00
N LEU A 64 21.93 23.15 -2.57
CA LEU A 64 21.81 21.69 -2.45
C LEU A 64 21.92 21.23 -0.99
N ILE A 65 22.95 21.68 -0.28
CA ILE A 65 23.16 21.30 1.12
C ILE A 65 22.02 21.82 1.99
N GLY A 66 21.58 23.07 1.79
CA GLY A 66 20.44 23.64 2.50
C GLY A 66 19.16 22.85 2.29
N ALA A 67 18.82 22.53 1.04
CA ALA A 67 17.63 21.74 0.70
C ALA A 67 17.70 20.31 1.27
N MET A 68 18.85 19.64 1.14
CA MET A 68 19.05 18.30 1.71
C MET A 68 18.98 18.30 3.23
N ALA A 69 19.53 19.33 3.90
CA ALA A 69 19.46 19.45 5.35
C ALA A 69 18.02 19.64 5.84
N VAL A 70 17.24 20.51 5.19
CA VAL A 70 15.83 20.73 5.53
C VAL A 70 15.00 19.49 5.26
N GLY A 71 15.07 18.93 4.04
CA GLY A 71 14.31 17.74 3.65
C GLY A 71 14.68 16.51 4.49
N GLY A 72 15.98 16.28 4.71
CA GLY A 72 16.49 15.19 5.53
C GLY A 72 16.08 15.32 7.00
N THR A 73 16.08 16.52 7.56
CA THR A 73 15.64 16.74 8.96
C THR A 73 14.14 16.45 9.11
N ILE A 74 13.31 16.94 8.19
CA ILE A 74 11.87 16.68 8.21
C ILE A 74 11.59 15.19 8.04
N GLY A 75 12.28 14.52 7.11
CA GLY A 75 12.14 13.08 6.87
C GLY A 75 12.55 12.24 8.09
N ILE A 76 13.69 12.55 8.71
CA ILE A 76 14.17 11.85 9.93
C ILE A 76 13.19 12.07 11.09
N TYR A 77 12.69 13.29 11.26
CA TYR A 77 11.71 13.59 12.30
C TYR A 77 10.43 12.76 12.09
N ALA A 78 9.82 12.84 10.90
CA ALA A 78 8.59 12.13 10.58
C ALA A 78 8.73 10.61 10.74
N ALA A 79 9.84 10.03 10.24
CA ALA A 79 10.10 8.59 10.34
C ALA A 79 10.32 8.09 11.77
N ARG A 80 10.79 8.94 12.68
CA ARG A 80 11.00 8.59 14.10
C ARG A 80 9.75 8.73 14.96
N THR A 81 8.82 9.60 14.56
CA THR A 81 7.63 9.92 15.37
C THR A 81 6.38 9.15 14.96
N VAL A 82 6.33 8.62 13.73
CA VAL A 82 5.15 7.90 13.23
C VAL A 82 4.97 6.56 13.95
N GLN A 83 3.71 6.19 14.23
CA GLN A 83 3.40 4.86 14.78
C GLN A 83 3.30 3.82 13.67
N MET A 84 3.56 2.55 13.97
CA MET A 84 3.49 1.47 12.97
C MET A 84 2.10 1.31 12.35
N THR A 85 1.05 1.67 13.08
CA THR A 85 -0.34 1.71 12.58
C THR A 85 -0.60 2.81 11.55
N GLN A 86 0.22 3.86 11.55
CA GLN A 86 0.16 5.01 10.64
C GLN A 86 1.13 4.86 9.45
N MET A 87 1.81 3.73 9.31
CA MET A 87 2.69 3.47 8.17
C MET A 87 1.98 3.62 6.80
N PRO A 88 0.72 3.17 6.60
CA PRO A 88 0.05 3.33 5.31
C PRO A 88 -0.09 4.79 4.86
N GLU A 89 -0.45 5.69 5.79
CA GLU A 89 -0.63 7.11 5.47
C GLU A 89 0.70 7.82 5.24
N LEU A 90 1.76 7.47 6.00
CA LEU A 90 3.10 8.02 5.75
C LEU A 90 3.61 7.61 4.37
N VAL A 91 3.43 6.35 3.97
CA VAL A 91 3.81 5.86 2.64
C VAL A 91 3.06 6.63 1.55
N ALA A 92 1.76 6.83 1.69
CA ALA A 92 0.98 7.67 0.76
C ALA A 92 1.57 9.09 0.68
N LEU A 93 1.88 9.72 1.81
CA LEU A 93 2.47 11.06 1.83
C LEU A 93 3.84 11.11 1.14
N MET A 94 4.69 10.10 1.30
CA MET A 94 5.99 10.03 0.63
C MET A 94 5.87 9.97 -0.89
N HIS A 95 4.93 9.19 -1.44
CA HIS A 95 4.69 9.18 -2.89
C HIS A 95 4.24 10.54 -3.41
N SER A 96 3.50 11.32 -2.61
CA SER A 96 3.10 12.67 -3.01
C SER A 96 4.33 13.56 -3.23
N MET A 97 5.35 13.46 -2.36
CA MET A 97 6.57 14.23 -2.48
C MET A 97 7.39 13.84 -3.72
N VAL A 98 7.40 12.56 -4.10
CA VAL A 98 8.02 12.10 -5.35
C VAL A 98 7.31 12.70 -6.57
N GLY A 99 5.97 12.66 -6.59
CA GLY A 99 5.19 13.26 -7.68
C GLY A 99 5.40 14.78 -7.79
N LEU A 100 5.45 15.47 -6.66
CA LEU A 100 5.74 16.91 -6.60
C LEU A 100 7.15 17.21 -7.10
N ALA A 101 8.16 16.43 -6.70
CA ALA A 101 9.53 16.59 -7.18
C ALA A 101 9.61 16.41 -8.70
N ALA A 102 9.02 15.34 -9.26
CA ALA A 102 8.99 15.11 -10.71
C ALA A 102 8.32 16.27 -11.46
N MET A 103 7.19 16.77 -10.94
CA MET A 103 6.51 17.94 -11.52
C MET A 103 7.40 19.20 -11.49
N LEU A 104 8.02 19.52 -10.35
CA LEU A 104 8.87 20.70 -10.22
C LEU A 104 10.14 20.60 -11.08
N VAL A 105 10.73 19.41 -11.18
CA VAL A 105 11.90 19.17 -12.04
C VAL A 105 11.51 19.34 -13.52
N GLY A 106 10.32 18.87 -13.93
CA GLY A 106 9.81 19.10 -15.29
C GLY A 106 9.63 20.58 -15.62
N PHE A 107 9.03 21.36 -14.72
CA PHE A 107 8.90 22.81 -14.92
C PHE A 107 10.26 23.51 -14.96
N ALA A 108 11.19 23.12 -14.07
CA ALA A 108 12.53 23.68 -14.05
C ALA A 108 13.28 23.39 -15.35
N ASN A 109 13.15 22.16 -15.88
CA ASN A 109 13.78 21.75 -17.12
C ASN A 109 13.20 22.48 -18.34
N TYR A 110 11.87 22.69 -18.39
CA TYR A 110 11.23 23.46 -19.45
C TYR A 110 11.63 24.95 -19.48
N ILE A 111 11.81 25.56 -18.30
CA ILE A 111 12.15 26.99 -18.20
C ILE A 111 13.65 27.23 -18.43
N ASP A 112 14.50 26.23 -18.22
CA ASP A 112 15.95 26.33 -18.41
C ASP A 112 16.31 26.38 -19.90
N PRO A 113 16.76 27.53 -20.45
CA PRO A 113 17.09 27.65 -21.86
C PRO A 113 18.28 26.77 -22.28
N VAL A 114 19.09 26.32 -21.31
CA VAL A 114 20.25 25.44 -21.56
C VAL A 114 19.81 23.98 -21.69
N ALA A 115 18.67 23.60 -21.12
CA ALA A 115 18.20 22.22 -21.15
C ALA A 115 17.82 21.75 -22.56
N SER A 116 17.20 22.61 -23.37
CA SER A 116 16.85 22.35 -24.77
C SER A 116 17.91 22.88 -25.77
N ALA A 117 19.00 23.48 -25.28
CA ALA A 117 20.01 24.09 -26.13
C ALA A 117 20.70 23.05 -27.03
N GLY A 118 20.56 23.23 -28.35
CA GLY A 118 21.18 22.35 -29.35
C GLY A 118 20.30 21.18 -29.81
N MET A 119 19.15 20.96 -29.17
CA MET A 119 18.17 19.97 -29.65
C MET A 119 17.38 20.56 -30.83
N THR A 120 17.25 19.79 -31.92
CA THR A 120 16.48 20.23 -33.09
C THR A 120 15.61 19.11 -33.65
N GLY A 121 14.51 19.48 -34.31
CA GLY A 121 13.62 18.52 -34.97
C GLY A 121 13.05 17.48 -34.00
N ALA A 122 13.33 16.21 -34.26
CA ALA A 122 12.78 15.09 -33.50
C ALA A 122 13.28 15.03 -32.05
N GLU A 123 14.55 15.37 -31.79
CA GLU A 123 15.12 15.32 -30.43
C GLU A 123 14.41 16.31 -29.50
N HIS A 124 14.18 17.53 -29.98
CA HIS A 124 13.43 18.55 -29.25
C HIS A 124 11.99 18.09 -28.98
N ALA A 125 11.32 17.51 -29.98
CA ALA A 125 9.96 17.02 -29.80
C ALA A 125 9.88 15.87 -28.77
N ILE A 126 10.84 14.96 -28.77
CA ILE A 126 10.91 13.87 -27.77
C ILE A 126 11.10 14.44 -26.38
N HIS A 127 12.05 15.37 -26.21
CA HIS A 127 12.33 16.01 -24.92
C HIS A 127 11.10 16.74 -24.35
N GLU A 128 10.38 17.49 -25.19
CA GLU A 128 9.14 18.16 -24.78
C GLU A 128 8.04 17.15 -24.39
N ILE A 129 7.92 16.01 -25.09
CA ILE A 129 7.01 14.94 -24.71
C ILE A 129 7.40 14.35 -23.33
N GLU A 130 8.68 14.13 -23.08
CA GLU A 130 9.18 13.64 -21.80
C GLU A 130 8.84 14.58 -20.64
N ILE A 131 9.03 15.89 -20.84
CA ILE A 131 8.61 16.95 -19.88
C ILE A 131 7.10 16.87 -19.63
N TYR A 132 6.31 16.87 -20.70
CA TYR A 132 4.85 16.90 -20.63
C TYR A 132 4.28 15.68 -19.89
N VAL A 133 4.76 14.48 -20.26
CA VAL A 133 4.33 13.22 -19.63
C VAL A 133 4.85 13.10 -18.20
N GLY A 134 6.10 13.53 -17.93
CA GLY A 134 6.68 13.52 -16.58
C GLY A 134 5.87 14.38 -15.60
N ILE A 135 5.50 15.59 -16.01
CA ILE A 135 4.65 16.49 -15.22
C ILE A 135 3.25 15.90 -15.03
N LEU A 136 2.65 15.34 -16.09
CA LEU A 136 1.32 14.71 -16.03
C LEU A 136 1.28 13.60 -14.98
N ILE A 137 2.21 12.64 -15.03
CA ILE A 137 2.28 11.53 -14.08
C ILE A 137 2.60 12.05 -12.67
N GLY A 138 3.53 13.00 -12.55
CA GLY A 138 3.90 13.63 -11.28
C GLY A 138 2.72 14.33 -10.59
N ALA A 139 1.94 15.10 -11.33
CA ALA A 139 0.77 15.81 -10.83
C ALA A 139 -0.36 14.87 -10.37
N ILE A 140 -0.65 13.82 -11.14
CA ILE A 140 -1.62 12.78 -10.76
C ILE A 140 -1.15 12.07 -9.48
N THR A 141 0.13 11.72 -9.42
CA THR A 141 0.72 11.03 -8.26
C THR A 141 0.67 11.90 -7.01
N PHE A 142 1.03 13.19 -7.12
CA PHE A 142 0.99 14.14 -6.02
C PHE A 142 -0.42 14.28 -5.44
N SER A 143 -1.35 14.68 -6.30
CA SER A 143 -2.72 14.97 -5.88
C SER A 143 -3.47 13.73 -5.39
N GLY A 144 -3.33 12.59 -6.08
CA GLY A 144 -3.93 11.32 -5.66
C GLY A 144 -3.39 10.83 -4.32
N SER A 145 -2.08 10.93 -4.11
CA SER A 145 -1.42 10.55 -2.86
C SER A 145 -1.83 11.41 -1.67
N VAL A 146 -2.04 12.72 -1.88
CA VAL A 146 -2.56 13.63 -0.84
C VAL A 146 -3.97 13.22 -0.40
N ILE A 147 -4.84 12.86 -1.33
CA ILE A 147 -6.19 12.36 -1.00
C ILE A 147 -6.12 11.01 -0.30
N ALA A 148 -5.26 10.09 -0.75
CA ALA A 148 -5.05 8.79 -0.11
C ALA A 148 -4.58 8.96 1.35
N PHE A 149 -3.62 9.86 1.60
CA PHE A 149 -3.20 10.25 2.94
C PHE A 149 -4.39 10.79 3.77
N GLY A 150 -5.18 11.70 3.21
CA GLY A 150 -6.35 12.26 3.89
C GLY A 150 -7.38 11.20 4.28
N LYS A 151 -7.64 10.22 3.41
CA LYS A 151 -8.56 9.10 3.70
C LYS A 151 -8.01 8.14 4.74
N LEU A 152 -6.74 7.76 4.65
CA LEU A 152 -6.11 6.82 5.58
C LEU A 152 -5.99 7.41 7.00
N SER A 153 -5.72 8.72 7.10
CA SER A 153 -5.65 9.47 8.36
C SER A 153 -7.01 9.86 8.94
N GLY A 154 -8.11 9.56 8.24
CA GLY A 154 -9.47 9.90 8.67
C GLY A 154 -9.82 11.39 8.58
N LYS A 155 -8.95 12.22 7.99
CA LYS A 155 -9.22 13.65 7.71
C LYS A 155 -10.24 13.83 6.58
N ILE A 156 -10.30 12.87 5.67
CA ILE A 156 -11.28 12.76 4.58
C ILE A 156 -12.10 11.49 4.82
N SER A 157 -13.40 11.54 4.53
CA SER A 157 -14.26 10.35 4.63
C SER A 157 -13.73 9.20 3.77
N GLY A 158 -13.74 7.99 4.34
CA GLY A 158 -13.42 6.77 3.61
C GLY A 158 -14.49 6.33 2.61
N ASN A 159 -15.67 6.96 2.62
CA ASN A 159 -16.73 6.63 1.66
C ASN A 159 -16.37 7.10 0.25
N PRO A 160 -16.68 6.29 -0.79
CA PRO A 160 -16.45 6.70 -2.17
C PRO A 160 -17.33 7.90 -2.53
N MET A 161 -16.73 8.97 -3.05
CA MET A 161 -17.45 10.14 -3.53
C MET A 161 -17.71 10.01 -5.03
N LEU A 162 -18.96 9.72 -5.39
CA LEU A 162 -19.36 9.50 -6.78
C LEU A 162 -19.98 10.77 -7.38
N LEU A 163 -19.25 11.44 -8.25
CA LEU A 163 -19.80 12.56 -9.02
C LEU A 163 -20.71 12.06 -10.14
N PRO A 164 -21.83 12.75 -10.43
CA PRO A 164 -22.61 12.50 -11.64
C PRO A 164 -21.74 12.60 -12.89
N ALA A 165 -21.93 11.68 -13.83
CA ALA A 165 -21.17 11.64 -15.09
C ALA A 165 -19.63 11.59 -14.96
N ARG A 166 -19.08 11.01 -13.88
CA ARG A 166 -17.63 10.86 -13.63
C ARG A 166 -16.82 10.39 -14.85
N HIS A 167 -17.36 9.43 -15.61
CA HIS A 167 -16.67 8.90 -16.79
C HIS A 167 -16.57 9.93 -17.92
N TRP A 168 -17.58 10.79 -18.08
CA TRP A 168 -17.54 11.90 -19.03
C TRP A 168 -16.60 13.01 -18.58
N ILE A 169 -16.53 13.30 -17.27
CA ILE A 169 -15.57 14.26 -16.73
C ILE A 169 -14.13 13.77 -17.00
N ASN A 170 -13.86 12.50 -16.74
CA ASN A 170 -12.55 11.90 -17.00
C ASN A 170 -12.19 11.87 -18.49
N LEU A 171 -13.15 11.53 -19.35
CA LEU A 171 -12.97 11.56 -20.80
C LEU A 171 -12.69 12.98 -21.29
N THR A 172 -13.42 13.98 -20.78
CA THR A 172 -13.22 15.38 -21.14
C THR A 172 -11.84 15.86 -20.70
N GLY A 173 -11.42 15.52 -19.48
CA GLY A 173 -10.08 15.81 -18.98
C GLY A 173 -8.99 15.20 -19.88
N LEU A 174 -9.16 13.94 -20.29
CA LEU A 174 -8.24 13.27 -21.22
C LEU A 174 -8.14 14.00 -22.57
N LEU A 175 -9.27 14.40 -23.15
CA LEU A 175 -9.30 15.14 -24.41
C LEU A 175 -8.60 16.50 -24.28
N ILE A 176 -8.79 17.20 -23.14
CA ILE A 176 -8.10 18.46 -22.83
C ILE A 176 -6.59 18.23 -22.74
N VAL A 177 -6.14 17.18 -22.05
CA VAL A 177 -4.72 16.81 -21.95
C VAL A 177 -4.12 16.49 -23.34
N ILE A 178 -4.84 15.80 -24.22
CA ILE A 178 -4.33 15.51 -25.57
C ILE A 178 -4.26 16.80 -26.41
N TYR A 179 -5.30 17.64 -26.34
CA TYR A 179 -5.35 18.90 -27.07
C TYR A 179 -4.22 19.85 -26.66
N PHE A 180 -4.05 20.11 -25.36
CA PHE A 180 -2.98 20.97 -24.88
C PHE A 180 -1.59 20.33 -25.04
N GLY A 181 -1.48 19.00 -25.13
CA GLY A 181 -0.23 18.35 -25.51
C GLY A 181 0.18 18.70 -26.93
N ARG A 182 -0.77 18.74 -27.86
CA ARG A 182 -0.51 19.20 -29.23
C ARG A 182 -0.10 20.67 -29.27
N GLU A 183 -0.81 21.54 -28.53
CA GLU A 183 -0.47 22.97 -28.47
C GLU A 183 0.91 23.20 -27.86
N PHE A 184 1.27 22.43 -26.82
CA PHE A 184 2.58 22.46 -26.20
C PHE A 184 3.71 22.12 -27.19
N LEU A 185 3.55 21.06 -27.97
CA LEU A 185 4.55 20.64 -28.96
C LEU A 185 4.71 21.59 -30.15
N HIS A 186 3.69 22.43 -30.41
CA HIS A 186 3.74 23.45 -31.46
C HIS A 186 4.07 24.85 -30.93
N ALA A 187 4.35 24.99 -29.64
CA ALA A 187 4.70 26.27 -29.05
C ALA A 187 6.01 26.80 -29.64
N GLY A 188 6.01 28.03 -30.13
CA GLY A 188 7.19 28.69 -30.71
C GLY A 188 8.11 29.33 -29.66
N SER A 189 7.65 29.43 -28.41
CA SER A 189 8.40 30.03 -27.31
C SER A 189 8.05 29.38 -25.98
N ILE A 190 8.93 29.52 -24.98
CA ILE A 190 8.69 29.06 -23.60
C ILE A 190 7.41 29.67 -23.03
N SER A 191 7.13 30.95 -23.33
CA SER A 191 5.90 31.61 -22.87
C SER A 191 4.64 31.00 -23.47
N ASP A 192 4.70 30.58 -24.73
CA ASP A 192 3.54 30.02 -25.43
C ASP A 192 3.23 28.61 -24.93
N GLY A 193 4.25 27.78 -24.65
CA GLY A 193 4.04 26.42 -24.15
C GLY A 193 3.78 26.36 -22.64
N MET A 194 4.12 27.41 -21.88
CA MET A 194 3.81 27.48 -20.45
C MET A 194 2.30 27.38 -20.17
N MET A 195 1.46 28.04 -20.98
CA MET A 195 0.01 27.99 -20.78
C MET A 195 -0.57 26.57 -20.96
N PRO A 196 -0.32 25.87 -22.09
CA PRO A 196 -0.70 24.47 -22.24
C PRO A 196 -0.22 23.56 -21.13
N LEU A 197 1.04 23.75 -20.69
CA LEU A 197 1.64 22.96 -19.62
C LEU A 197 0.93 23.16 -18.28
N VAL A 198 0.63 24.41 -17.92
CA VAL A 198 -0.11 24.76 -16.69
C VAL A 198 -1.54 24.22 -16.76
N VAL A 199 -2.24 24.37 -17.88
CA VAL A 199 -3.61 23.85 -18.04
C VAL A 199 -3.63 22.33 -17.89
N MET A 200 -2.72 21.62 -18.56
CA MET A 200 -2.57 20.18 -18.37
C MET A 200 -2.32 19.82 -16.91
N THR A 201 -1.41 20.53 -16.25
CA THR A 201 -1.06 20.28 -14.84
C THR A 201 -2.28 20.44 -13.93
N VAL A 202 -3.07 21.49 -14.11
CA VAL A 202 -4.31 21.69 -13.33
C VAL A 202 -5.30 20.55 -13.57
N VAL A 203 -5.49 20.13 -14.82
CA VAL A 203 -6.37 19.00 -15.14
C VAL A 203 -5.86 17.70 -14.53
N ALA A 204 -4.55 17.46 -14.56
CA ALA A 204 -3.89 16.30 -13.96
C ALA A 204 -4.06 16.26 -12.43
N LEU A 205 -3.90 17.41 -11.76
CA LEU A 205 -4.16 17.54 -10.32
C LEU A 205 -5.62 17.25 -9.97
N LEU A 206 -6.57 17.82 -10.74
CA LEU A 206 -7.99 17.57 -10.54
C LEU A 206 -8.36 16.10 -10.81
N PHE A 207 -7.74 15.49 -11.83
CA PHE A 207 -7.94 14.08 -12.15
C PHE A 207 -7.44 13.18 -11.02
N GLY A 208 -6.23 13.42 -10.48
CA GLY A 208 -5.71 12.63 -9.37
C GLY A 208 -6.59 12.74 -8.11
N ILE A 209 -7.11 13.95 -7.80
CA ILE A 209 -8.11 14.14 -6.73
C ILE A 209 -9.36 13.31 -7.03
N HIS A 210 -9.95 13.50 -8.21
CA HIS A 210 -11.20 12.87 -8.59
C HIS A 210 -11.11 11.33 -8.56
N MET A 211 -10.04 10.77 -9.13
CA MET A 211 -9.79 9.34 -9.20
C MET A 211 -9.75 8.71 -7.81
N VAL A 212 -8.95 9.26 -6.88
CA VAL A 212 -8.81 8.68 -5.54
C VAL A 212 -10.04 8.96 -4.66
N MET A 213 -10.73 10.09 -4.86
CA MET A 213 -11.98 10.39 -4.17
C MET A 213 -13.09 9.38 -4.49
N ALA A 214 -13.14 8.84 -5.71
CA ALA A 214 -14.11 7.85 -6.13
C ALA A 214 -13.88 6.44 -5.56
N ILE A 215 -12.72 6.18 -4.92
CA ILE A 215 -12.35 4.86 -4.41
C ILE A 215 -12.66 4.74 -2.90
N GLY A 216 -13.17 3.58 -2.48
CA GLY A 216 -13.53 3.31 -1.07
C GLY A 216 -12.32 3.12 -0.15
N GLY A 217 -12.52 3.37 1.14
CA GLY A 217 -11.49 3.40 2.17
C GLY A 217 -10.68 2.11 2.35
N ALA A 218 -11.25 0.92 2.10
CA ALA A 218 -10.46 -0.32 2.19
C ALA A 218 -9.95 -0.85 0.85
N ASP A 219 -10.23 -0.15 -0.25
CA ASP A 219 -9.48 -0.31 -1.50
C ASP A 219 -8.25 0.61 -1.54
N MET A 220 -8.12 1.52 -0.56
CA MET A 220 -6.96 2.41 -0.41
C MET A 220 -5.60 1.69 -0.41
N PRO A 221 -5.43 0.48 0.17
CA PRO A 221 -4.16 -0.22 0.08
C PRO A 221 -3.72 -0.47 -1.37
N VAL A 222 -4.65 -0.83 -2.26
CA VAL A 222 -4.39 -1.00 -3.70
C VAL A 222 -4.05 0.34 -4.34
N VAL A 223 -4.76 1.41 -3.97
CA VAL A 223 -4.48 2.77 -4.47
C VAL A 223 -3.08 3.22 -4.08
N VAL A 224 -2.65 2.98 -2.84
CA VAL A 224 -1.29 3.32 -2.38
C VAL A 224 -0.24 2.56 -3.19
N SER A 225 -0.46 1.27 -3.47
CA SER A 225 0.43 0.47 -4.30
C SER A 225 0.45 0.94 -5.77
N MET A 226 -0.69 1.36 -6.32
CA MET A 226 -0.77 1.91 -7.67
C MET A 226 -0.06 3.26 -7.77
N LEU A 227 -0.26 4.15 -6.78
CA LEU A 227 0.43 5.44 -6.71
C LEU A 227 1.94 5.27 -6.51
N ASN A 228 2.38 4.22 -5.81
CA ASN A 228 3.79 3.82 -5.77
C ASN A 228 4.31 3.51 -7.19
N SER A 229 3.55 2.75 -7.98
CA SER A 229 3.89 2.49 -9.38
C SER A 229 4.03 3.79 -10.19
N TYR A 230 3.06 4.70 -10.08
CA TYR A 230 3.11 5.98 -10.78
C TYR A 230 4.30 6.85 -10.35
N SER A 231 4.67 6.82 -9.07
CA SER A 231 5.87 7.51 -8.59
C SER A 231 7.15 6.97 -9.24
N GLY A 232 7.24 5.65 -9.46
CA GLY A 232 8.32 5.03 -10.20
C GLY A 232 8.37 5.43 -11.67
N TRP A 233 7.22 5.43 -12.35
CA TRP A 233 7.14 5.88 -13.76
C TRP A 233 7.42 7.38 -13.91
N ALA A 234 7.04 8.21 -12.95
CA ALA A 234 7.39 9.63 -12.91
C ALA A 234 8.91 9.83 -12.75
N ALA A 235 9.56 9.02 -11.89
CA ALA A 235 11.00 9.02 -11.74
C ALA A 235 11.71 8.57 -13.03
N ALA A 236 11.18 7.54 -13.72
CA ALA A 236 11.72 7.08 -14.99
C ALA A 236 11.58 8.15 -16.09
N ALA A 237 10.42 8.81 -16.19
CA ALA A 237 10.20 9.93 -17.11
C ALA A 237 11.16 11.10 -16.83
N THR A 238 11.38 11.42 -15.55
CA THR A 238 12.38 12.40 -15.12
C THR A 238 13.79 11.96 -15.53
N GLY A 239 14.07 10.65 -15.48
CA GLY A 239 15.33 10.08 -15.94
C GLY A 239 15.56 10.27 -17.43
N PHE A 240 14.55 10.03 -18.27
CA PHE A 240 14.64 10.31 -19.71
C PHE A 240 14.89 11.79 -19.99
N MET A 241 14.06 12.65 -19.39
CA MET A 241 14.17 14.11 -19.52
C MET A 241 15.56 14.64 -19.13
N LEU A 242 16.20 14.07 -18.10
CA LEU A 242 17.53 14.48 -17.64
C LEU A 242 18.69 13.70 -18.28
N SER A 243 18.38 12.73 -19.15
CA SER A 243 19.34 11.74 -19.68
C SER A 243 20.14 11.07 -18.56
N ASN A 244 19.43 10.56 -17.55
CA ASN A 244 20.01 9.95 -16.35
C ASN A 244 19.56 8.49 -16.19
N ASP A 245 20.44 7.57 -16.57
CA ASP A 245 20.21 6.12 -16.52
C ASP A 245 19.85 5.60 -15.12
N LEU A 246 20.41 6.19 -14.06
CA LEU A 246 20.09 5.78 -12.70
C LEU A 246 18.61 5.98 -12.39
N LEU A 247 18.05 7.14 -12.76
CA LEU A 247 16.64 7.46 -12.54
C LEU A 247 15.73 6.61 -13.43
N ILE A 248 16.14 6.31 -14.67
CA ILE A 248 15.40 5.42 -15.58
C ILE A 248 15.29 4.03 -14.95
N VAL A 249 16.42 3.44 -14.54
CA VAL A 249 16.42 2.07 -14.02
C VAL A 249 15.72 1.98 -12.66
N THR A 250 16.03 2.88 -11.73
CA THR A 250 15.39 2.88 -10.40
C THR A 250 13.89 3.18 -10.50
N GLY A 251 13.48 4.11 -11.37
CA GLY A 251 12.08 4.40 -11.65
C GLY A 251 11.34 3.20 -12.23
N ALA A 252 11.92 2.49 -13.20
CA ALA A 252 11.34 1.28 -13.78
C ALA A 252 11.21 0.13 -12.76
N LEU A 253 12.20 -0.04 -11.86
CA LEU A 253 12.16 -1.04 -10.78
C LEU A 253 11.02 -0.76 -9.79
N VAL A 254 10.88 0.49 -9.34
CA VAL A 254 9.80 0.90 -8.43
C VAL A 254 8.45 0.81 -9.14
N GLY A 255 8.38 1.28 -10.39
CA GLY A 255 7.17 1.28 -11.22
C GLY A 255 6.62 -0.13 -11.42
N SER A 256 7.47 -1.06 -11.83
CA SER A 256 7.10 -2.46 -12.02
C SER A 256 6.73 -3.16 -10.71
N SER A 257 7.49 -2.94 -9.62
CA SER A 257 7.19 -3.50 -8.30
C SER A 257 5.81 -3.07 -7.79
N GLY A 258 5.48 -1.77 -7.89
CA GLY A 258 4.16 -1.27 -7.51
C GLY A 258 3.03 -1.83 -8.36
N ALA A 259 3.26 -2.03 -9.67
CA ALA A 259 2.25 -2.62 -10.56
C ALA A 259 1.98 -4.10 -10.22
N ILE A 260 3.04 -4.89 -10.00
CA ILE A 260 2.94 -6.30 -9.62
C ILE A 260 2.23 -6.44 -8.27
N LEU A 261 2.61 -5.64 -7.28
CA LEU A 261 1.98 -5.67 -5.96
C LEU A 261 0.49 -5.32 -6.05
N SER A 262 0.13 -4.30 -6.83
CA SER A 262 -1.27 -3.91 -7.04
C SER A 262 -2.09 -5.05 -7.67
N TYR A 263 -1.50 -5.77 -8.63
CA TYR A 263 -2.13 -6.93 -9.24
C TYR A 263 -2.34 -8.07 -8.24
N ILE A 264 -1.32 -8.42 -7.45
CA ILE A 264 -1.41 -9.48 -6.43
C ILE A 264 -2.48 -9.15 -5.40
N MET A 265 -2.55 -7.89 -4.94
CA MET A 265 -3.58 -7.45 -4.00
C MET A 265 -4.99 -7.55 -4.60
N CYS A 266 -5.17 -7.15 -5.87
CA CYS A 266 -6.45 -7.26 -6.55
C CYS A 266 -6.89 -8.72 -6.70
N ALA A 267 -5.94 -9.61 -7.07
CA ALA A 267 -6.19 -11.04 -7.19
C ALA A 267 -6.58 -11.67 -5.83
N ALA A 268 -5.88 -11.29 -4.75
CA ALA A 268 -6.21 -11.75 -3.40
C ALA A 268 -7.58 -11.26 -2.89
N MET A 269 -8.15 -10.22 -3.50
CA MET A 269 -9.52 -9.75 -3.22
C MET A 269 -10.56 -10.30 -4.21
N ASN A 270 -10.14 -11.16 -5.16
CA ASN A 270 -10.93 -11.59 -6.31
C ASN A 270 -11.57 -10.41 -7.08
N ARG A 271 -10.80 -9.34 -7.30
CA ARG A 271 -11.26 -8.15 -8.04
C ARG A 271 -10.34 -7.85 -9.22
N HIS A 272 -10.92 -7.38 -10.31
CA HIS A 272 -10.14 -6.91 -11.45
C HIS A 272 -9.55 -5.52 -11.17
N PHE A 273 -8.28 -5.32 -11.54
CA PHE A 273 -7.58 -4.05 -11.36
C PHE A 273 -8.35 -2.84 -11.94
N ILE A 274 -8.97 -3.01 -13.12
CA ILE A 274 -9.75 -1.95 -13.78
C ILE A 274 -10.99 -1.58 -12.96
N SER A 275 -11.66 -2.54 -12.30
CA SER A 275 -12.87 -2.25 -11.52
C SER A 275 -12.56 -1.46 -10.24
N VAL A 276 -11.39 -1.70 -9.65
CA VAL A 276 -10.89 -0.93 -8.49
C VAL A 276 -10.59 0.52 -8.89
N ILE A 277 -9.88 0.74 -10.00
CA ILE A 277 -9.55 2.09 -10.49
C ILE A 277 -10.78 2.86 -10.95
N ALA A 278 -11.75 2.20 -11.58
CA ALA A 278 -12.97 2.83 -12.05
C ALA A 278 -13.92 3.26 -10.91
N GLY A 279 -13.55 3.04 -9.64
CA GLY A 279 -14.39 3.34 -8.48
C GLY A 279 -15.63 2.46 -8.42
N GLY A 280 -15.50 1.20 -8.85
CA GLY A 280 -16.56 0.21 -8.89
C GLY A 280 -16.54 -0.67 -7.65
N PHE A 281 -17.17 -0.20 -6.58
CA PHE A 281 -17.81 -1.13 -5.65
C PHE A 281 -19.10 -1.63 -6.35
N GLY A 282 -19.10 -2.86 -6.85
CA GLY A 282 -20.33 -3.56 -7.25
C GLY A 282 -21.07 -3.08 -8.51
N THR A 283 -20.49 -2.27 -9.40
CA THR A 283 -21.23 -1.75 -10.59
C THR A 283 -20.94 -2.47 -11.91
N THR A 284 -20.12 -3.52 -11.93
CA THR A 284 -19.97 -4.38 -13.12
C THR A 284 -20.47 -5.78 -12.78
N GLY A 285 -21.77 -6.00 -12.99
CA GLY A 285 -22.35 -7.35 -13.15
C GLY A 285 -22.94 -8.04 -11.92
N GLY A 286 -22.79 -7.48 -10.71
CA GLY A 286 -23.50 -7.99 -9.54
C GLY A 286 -24.92 -7.40 -9.52
N THR A 287 -25.94 -8.23 -9.74
CA THR A 287 -27.33 -7.90 -9.41
C THR A 287 -27.33 -7.25 -8.02
N PRO A 288 -27.95 -6.08 -7.82
CA PRO A 288 -28.03 -5.50 -6.48
C PRO A 288 -28.60 -6.56 -5.56
N ALA A 289 -27.83 -6.94 -4.53
CA ALA A 289 -28.32 -7.86 -3.53
C ALA A 289 -29.68 -7.33 -3.08
N ALA A 290 -30.73 -8.12 -3.30
CA ALA A 290 -32.02 -7.82 -2.73
C ALA A 290 -31.78 -7.55 -1.24
N ALA A 291 -32.45 -6.54 -0.68
CA ALA A 291 -32.39 -6.18 0.73
C ALA A 291 -32.99 -7.27 1.67
N GLY A 292 -32.88 -8.55 1.28
CA GLY A 292 -33.40 -9.73 1.92
C GLY A 292 -32.63 -11.00 1.53
N GLY A 293 -31.31 -10.90 1.27
CA GLY A 293 -30.45 -12.10 1.34
C GLY A 293 -30.69 -12.78 2.68
N ALA A 294 -31.03 -14.08 2.66
CA ALA A 294 -31.52 -14.83 3.81
C ALA A 294 -30.68 -14.49 5.05
N GLN A 295 -31.30 -13.87 6.06
CA GLN A 295 -30.68 -13.70 7.36
C GLN A 295 -30.13 -15.07 7.75
N PRO A 296 -28.83 -15.20 8.10
CA PRO A 296 -28.31 -16.47 8.54
C PRO A 296 -29.17 -16.94 9.72
N ALA A 297 -29.91 -18.02 9.50
CA ALA A 297 -30.78 -18.59 10.51
C ALA A 297 -29.88 -19.39 11.46
N GLY A 298 -29.49 -18.76 12.57
CA GLY A 298 -28.75 -19.42 13.63
C GLY A 298 -28.67 -18.53 14.88
N GLU A 299 -28.56 -19.16 16.04
CA GLU A 299 -28.30 -18.46 17.29
C GLU A 299 -26.80 -18.26 17.43
N VAL A 300 -26.39 -17.04 17.76
CA VAL A 300 -24.98 -16.74 18.02
C VAL A 300 -24.64 -17.19 19.43
N VAL A 301 -23.63 -18.06 19.56
CA VAL A 301 -23.21 -18.57 20.87
C VAL A 301 -22.08 -17.70 21.43
N PRO A 302 -22.34 -16.85 22.46
CA PRO A 302 -21.28 -16.10 23.12
C PRO A 302 -20.39 -17.02 23.97
N ILE A 303 -19.16 -16.59 24.20
CA ILE A 303 -18.21 -17.24 25.12
C ILE A 303 -17.53 -16.19 26.01
N SER A 304 -17.22 -16.56 27.25
CA SER A 304 -16.46 -15.72 28.18
C SER A 304 -14.94 -15.85 27.97
N ALA A 305 -14.18 -14.91 28.54
CA ALA A 305 -12.72 -14.99 28.55
C ALA A 305 -12.21 -16.24 29.31
N THR A 306 -12.90 -16.64 30.38
CA THR A 306 -12.56 -17.82 31.17
C THR A 306 -12.74 -19.11 30.36
N GLU A 307 -13.90 -19.32 29.75
CA GLU A 307 -14.14 -20.50 28.90
C GLU A 307 -13.20 -20.53 27.69
N THR A 308 -12.89 -19.36 27.11
CA THR A 308 -11.88 -19.25 26.04
C THR A 308 -10.50 -19.73 26.52
N SER A 309 -10.11 -19.37 27.74
CA SER A 309 -8.84 -19.82 28.33
C SER A 309 -8.80 -21.33 28.60
N GLU A 310 -9.94 -21.94 28.94
CA GLU A 310 -10.06 -23.39 29.14
C GLU A 310 -9.88 -24.13 27.82
N LEU A 311 -10.58 -23.70 26.75
CA LEU A 311 -10.41 -24.26 25.41
C LEU A 311 -8.96 -24.16 24.91
N LEU A 312 -8.32 -23.01 25.12
CA LEU A 312 -6.92 -22.81 24.74
C LEU A 312 -5.95 -23.68 25.56
N ARG A 313 -6.30 -24.03 26.81
CA ARG A 313 -5.49 -24.89 27.68
C ARG A 313 -5.57 -26.37 27.29
N GLU A 314 -6.71 -26.80 26.77
CA GLU A 314 -6.94 -28.17 26.31
C GLU A 314 -6.46 -28.41 24.87
N ALA A 315 -6.28 -27.33 24.09
CA ALA A 315 -5.83 -27.40 22.71
C ALA A 315 -4.37 -27.88 22.57
N LYS A 316 -4.10 -28.65 21.51
CA LYS A 316 -2.75 -29.01 21.07
C LYS A 316 -2.30 -28.22 19.85
N ASN A 317 -3.24 -27.91 18.96
CA ASN A 317 -3.01 -27.10 17.77
C ASN A 317 -3.90 -25.86 17.80
N VAL A 318 -3.29 -24.68 17.81
CA VAL A 318 -3.98 -23.38 17.80
C VAL A 318 -3.52 -22.57 16.59
N ILE A 319 -4.47 -22.06 15.81
CA ILE A 319 -4.21 -21.10 14.74
C ILE A 319 -4.81 -19.75 15.13
N ILE A 320 -4.00 -18.70 15.11
CA ILE A 320 -4.42 -17.32 15.35
C ILE A 320 -4.52 -16.60 14.00
N VAL A 321 -5.69 -16.02 13.72
CA VAL A 321 -5.96 -15.23 12.51
C VAL A 321 -6.13 -13.76 12.89
N PRO A 322 -5.07 -12.94 12.80
CA PRO A 322 -5.14 -11.52 13.11
C PRO A 322 -5.83 -10.72 12.00
N GLY A 323 -6.68 -9.78 12.39
CA GLY A 323 -7.30 -8.80 11.50
C GLY A 323 -7.01 -7.37 11.91
N TYR A 324 -7.58 -6.42 11.14
CA TYR A 324 -7.39 -4.99 11.41
C TYR A 324 -7.89 -4.56 12.79
N GLY A 325 -8.89 -5.24 13.36
CA GLY A 325 -9.35 -4.96 14.72
C GLY A 325 -8.28 -5.17 15.80
N MET A 326 -7.35 -6.12 15.60
CA MET A 326 -6.19 -6.31 16.49
C MET A 326 -5.27 -5.07 16.47
N ALA A 327 -5.00 -4.55 15.27
CA ALA A 327 -4.15 -3.38 15.07
C ALA A 327 -4.75 -2.12 15.70
N VAL A 328 -6.06 -1.90 15.52
CA VAL A 328 -6.78 -0.75 16.10
C VAL A 328 -6.76 -0.80 17.63
N ALA A 329 -6.92 -1.99 18.22
CA ALA A 329 -6.90 -2.16 19.67
C ALA A 329 -5.48 -2.19 20.27
N GLN A 330 -4.43 -2.20 19.45
CA GLN A 330 -3.04 -2.36 19.89
C GLN A 330 -2.83 -3.63 20.73
N ALA A 331 -3.43 -4.74 20.29
CA ALA A 331 -3.45 -5.99 21.06
C ALA A 331 -2.31 -6.97 20.71
N GLN A 332 -1.46 -6.64 19.74
CA GLN A 332 -0.40 -7.53 19.23
C GLN A 332 0.57 -8.03 20.32
N HIS A 333 0.87 -7.21 21.34
CA HIS A 333 1.72 -7.60 22.46
C HIS A 333 1.07 -8.63 23.37
N THR A 334 -0.22 -8.47 23.68
CA THR A 334 -0.97 -9.44 24.47
C THR A 334 -1.11 -10.77 23.73
N VAL A 335 -1.34 -10.72 22.41
CA VAL A 335 -1.35 -11.92 21.56
C VAL A 335 -0.01 -12.66 21.63
N TYR A 336 1.11 -11.94 21.55
CA TYR A 336 2.44 -12.54 21.72
C TYR A 336 2.62 -13.20 23.10
N GLU A 337 2.16 -12.58 24.18
CA GLU A 337 2.23 -13.17 25.52
C GLU A 337 1.41 -14.46 25.63
N ILE A 338 0.20 -14.49 25.05
CA ILE A 338 -0.63 -15.70 24.97
C ILE A 338 0.09 -16.78 24.17
N THR A 339 0.60 -16.45 22.98
CA THR A 339 1.36 -17.39 22.12
C THR A 339 2.55 -17.98 22.87
N ARG A 340 3.33 -17.14 23.56
CA ARG A 340 4.48 -17.59 24.34
C ARG A 340 4.06 -18.55 25.46
N PHE A 341 3.03 -18.18 26.23
CA PHE A 341 2.54 -19.02 27.32
C PHE A 341 2.06 -20.40 26.85
N LEU A 342 1.33 -20.45 25.74
CA LEU A 342 0.86 -21.70 25.14
C LEU A 342 2.02 -22.54 24.60
N ARG A 343 3.00 -21.93 23.91
CA ARG A 343 4.20 -22.63 23.42
C ARG A 343 5.08 -23.17 24.55
N ASP A 344 5.20 -22.44 25.66
CA ASP A 344 5.92 -22.90 26.86
C ASP A 344 5.27 -24.16 27.48
N LYS A 345 3.97 -24.39 27.21
CA LYS A 345 3.22 -25.60 27.58
C LYS A 345 3.22 -26.69 26.49
N GLY A 346 3.95 -26.50 25.40
CA GLY A 346 4.06 -27.47 24.30
C GLY A 346 2.91 -27.44 23.30
N VAL A 347 2.06 -26.40 23.32
CA VAL A 347 1.00 -26.21 22.32
C VAL A 347 1.61 -25.69 21.02
N ASN A 348 1.21 -26.28 19.89
CA ASN A 348 1.60 -25.82 18.56
C ASN A 348 0.75 -24.60 18.16
N VAL A 349 1.32 -23.40 18.30
CA VAL A 349 0.66 -22.13 17.98
C VAL A 349 1.23 -21.55 16.69
N ARG A 350 0.36 -21.28 15.73
CA ARG A 350 0.70 -20.74 14.40
C ARG A 350 -0.19 -19.55 14.07
N PHE A 351 0.29 -18.65 13.21
CA PHE A 351 -0.44 -17.49 12.72
C PHE A 351 -0.78 -17.68 11.24
N GLY A 352 -2.04 -17.43 10.88
CA GLY A 352 -2.50 -17.41 9.50
C GLY A 352 -2.73 -15.99 9.02
N ILE A 353 -1.92 -15.55 8.06
CA ILE A 353 -2.00 -14.20 7.51
C ILE A 353 -2.73 -14.23 6.17
N HIS A 354 -3.82 -13.48 6.09
CA HIS A 354 -4.48 -13.23 4.82
C HIS A 354 -3.75 -12.10 4.07
N PRO A 355 -3.50 -12.20 2.75
CA PRO A 355 -2.70 -11.21 2.00
C PRO A 355 -3.21 -9.76 2.09
N VAL A 356 -4.52 -9.59 2.27
CA VAL A 356 -5.18 -8.28 2.45
C VAL A 356 -5.61 -7.96 3.87
N ALA A 357 -5.09 -8.67 4.88
CA ALA A 357 -5.36 -8.34 6.27
C ALA A 357 -4.74 -6.98 6.65
N GLY A 358 -5.60 -6.02 7.01
CA GLY A 358 -5.18 -4.70 7.50
C GLY A 358 -5.48 -3.56 6.55
N ARG A 359 -4.50 -2.65 6.40
CA ARG A 359 -4.60 -1.39 5.62
C ARG A 359 -3.40 -1.14 4.69
N MET A 360 -2.48 -2.09 4.62
CA MET A 360 -1.37 -2.11 3.68
C MET A 360 -0.92 -3.56 3.50
N PRO A 361 -0.27 -3.92 2.39
CA PRO A 361 0.36 -5.22 2.24
C PRO A 361 1.33 -5.51 3.39
N GLY A 362 1.24 -6.71 3.96
CA GLY A 362 2.09 -7.14 5.06
C GLY A 362 1.84 -6.40 6.40
N HIS A 363 0.74 -5.65 6.56
CA HIS A 363 0.47 -4.89 7.78
C HIS A 363 0.52 -5.79 9.02
N MET A 364 -0.11 -6.98 8.97
CA MET A 364 -0.10 -7.90 10.11
C MET A 364 1.30 -8.45 10.40
N ASN A 365 2.08 -8.81 9.38
CA ASN A 365 3.45 -9.33 9.55
C ASN A 365 4.33 -8.30 10.29
N VAL A 366 4.19 -7.01 9.95
CA VAL A 366 4.94 -5.92 10.59
C VAL A 366 4.55 -5.74 12.06
N LEU A 367 3.26 -5.77 12.39
CA LEU A 367 2.80 -5.64 13.78
C LEU A 367 3.18 -6.85 14.64
N LEU A 368 3.12 -8.06 14.08
CA LEU A 368 3.56 -9.26 14.77
C LEU A 368 5.08 -9.24 15.00
N ALA A 369 5.85 -8.76 14.03
CA ALA A 369 7.29 -8.55 14.18
C ALA A 369 7.63 -7.51 15.27
N GLU A 370 6.88 -6.40 15.33
CA GLU A 370 6.99 -5.41 16.41
C GLU A 370 6.70 -6.05 17.79
N ALA A 371 5.69 -6.92 17.86
CA ALA A 371 5.37 -7.70 19.05
C ALA A 371 6.39 -8.82 19.35
N LYS A 372 7.41 -9.01 18.50
CA LYS A 372 8.46 -10.05 18.60
C LYS A 372 7.93 -11.48 18.44
N VAL A 373 6.85 -11.65 17.68
CA VAL A 373 6.38 -12.98 17.26
C VAL A 373 7.44 -13.59 16.33
N PRO A 374 7.93 -14.81 16.61
CA PRO A 374 8.87 -15.50 15.75
C PRO A 374 8.27 -15.77 14.36
N TYR A 375 9.02 -15.54 13.29
CA TYR A 375 8.52 -15.68 11.92
C TYR A 375 8.28 -17.14 11.50
N ASP A 376 8.96 -18.10 12.14
CA ASP A 376 8.82 -19.55 11.90
C ASP A 376 7.40 -20.07 12.16
N ILE A 377 6.60 -19.30 12.91
CA ILE A 377 5.21 -19.65 13.22
C ILE A 377 4.20 -18.75 12.51
N VAL A 378 4.64 -17.92 11.56
CA VAL A 378 3.78 -17.03 10.77
C VAL A 378 3.73 -17.54 9.34
N TYR A 379 2.55 -17.96 8.91
CA TYR A 379 2.31 -18.56 7.60
C TYR A 379 1.39 -17.69 6.77
N GLU A 380 1.62 -17.70 5.46
CA GLU A 380 0.67 -17.13 4.51
C GLU A 380 -0.53 -18.07 4.34
N MET A 381 -1.68 -17.53 3.93
CA MET A 381 -2.94 -18.27 3.81
C MET A 381 -2.82 -19.58 3.00
N ASP A 382 -2.12 -19.55 1.87
CA ASP A 382 -1.96 -20.71 0.99
C ASP A 382 -1.13 -21.84 1.62
N GLU A 383 -0.25 -21.50 2.56
CA GLU A 383 0.60 -22.46 3.27
C GLU A 383 -0.12 -23.12 4.46
N LEU A 384 -1.18 -22.48 4.98
CA LEU A 384 -1.81 -22.86 6.23
C LEU A 384 -3.22 -23.43 6.07
N ASN A 385 -3.92 -23.16 4.96
CA ASN A 385 -5.34 -23.52 4.82
C ASN A 385 -5.61 -25.03 4.97
N ASP A 386 -4.71 -25.88 4.48
CA ASP A 386 -4.82 -27.34 4.57
C ASP A 386 -4.72 -27.89 6.02
N ASP A 387 -4.25 -27.06 6.96
CA ASP A 387 -4.04 -27.46 8.36
C ASP A 387 -5.24 -27.16 9.27
N PHE A 388 -6.23 -26.38 8.81
CA PHE A 388 -7.42 -26.07 9.61
C PHE A 388 -8.19 -27.32 10.09
N PRO A 389 -8.40 -28.37 9.27
CA PRO A 389 -9.05 -29.61 9.73
C PRO A 389 -8.35 -30.31 10.92
N GLN A 390 -7.05 -30.08 11.10
CA GLN A 390 -6.26 -30.66 12.20
C GLN A 390 -6.12 -29.71 13.40
N THR A 391 -6.74 -28.53 13.34
CA THR A 391 -6.62 -27.47 14.34
C THR A 391 -7.73 -27.59 15.39
N ASP A 392 -7.35 -27.54 16.67
CA ASP A 392 -8.30 -27.65 17.78
C ASP A 392 -9.04 -26.33 18.01
N VAL A 393 -8.31 -25.22 18.01
CA VAL A 393 -8.88 -23.88 18.19
C VAL A 393 -8.34 -22.92 17.14
N ALA A 394 -9.24 -22.33 16.36
CA ALA A 394 -8.96 -21.19 15.50
C ALA A 394 -9.41 -19.90 16.20
N MET A 395 -8.49 -18.99 16.50
CA MET A 395 -8.77 -17.72 17.18
C MET A 395 -8.70 -16.56 16.19
N ILE A 396 -9.86 -15.98 15.86
CA ILE A 396 -10.00 -14.88 14.90
C ILE A 396 -10.04 -13.57 15.67
N ILE A 397 -9.05 -12.69 15.49
CA ILE A 397 -8.91 -11.46 16.28
C ILE A 397 -9.18 -10.24 15.40
N GLY A 398 -10.40 -9.73 15.43
CA GLY A 398 -10.76 -8.50 14.72
C GLY A 398 -10.70 -8.62 13.19
N ALA A 399 -10.95 -9.82 12.67
CA ALA A 399 -11.14 -10.10 11.25
C ALA A 399 -12.62 -10.46 10.98
N ASN A 400 -13.10 -10.15 9.77
CA ASN A 400 -14.46 -10.48 9.35
C ASN A 400 -14.48 -11.05 7.92
N ASP A 401 -14.22 -10.21 6.92
CA ASP A 401 -14.39 -10.60 5.51
C ASP A 401 -13.41 -11.71 5.08
N ILE A 402 -12.17 -11.68 5.60
CA ILE A 402 -11.10 -12.65 5.28
C ILE A 402 -11.32 -14.06 5.87
N VAL A 403 -12.36 -14.23 6.69
CA VAL A 403 -12.77 -15.52 7.29
C VAL A 403 -14.24 -15.83 6.96
N ASN A 404 -14.83 -15.16 5.98
CA ASN A 404 -16.25 -15.26 5.67
C ASN A 404 -16.53 -16.43 4.70
N PRO A 405 -17.26 -17.50 5.12
CA PRO A 405 -17.59 -18.63 4.25
C PRO A 405 -18.45 -18.25 3.05
N GLY A 406 -19.19 -17.13 3.13
CA GLY A 406 -19.99 -16.61 2.03
C GLY A 406 -19.18 -16.25 0.78
N ALA A 407 -17.85 -16.16 0.87
CA ALA A 407 -16.99 -16.07 -0.30
C ALA A 407 -16.98 -17.35 -1.15
N GLN A 408 -17.18 -18.53 -0.55
CA GLN A 408 -17.20 -19.82 -1.25
C GLN A 408 -18.64 -20.34 -1.44
N ASP A 409 -19.50 -20.17 -0.42
CA ASP A 409 -20.81 -20.81 -0.35
C ASP A 409 -21.92 -20.02 -1.06
N ASP A 410 -21.75 -18.70 -1.24
CA ASP A 410 -22.77 -17.80 -1.81
C ASP A 410 -22.27 -17.07 -3.07
N PRO A 411 -22.68 -17.53 -4.27
CA PRO A 411 -22.35 -16.86 -5.53
C PRO A 411 -22.90 -15.43 -5.67
N THR A 412 -23.88 -15.05 -4.86
CA THR A 412 -24.49 -13.71 -4.87
C THR A 412 -23.81 -12.73 -3.91
N SER A 413 -22.89 -13.23 -3.08
CA SER A 413 -22.13 -12.42 -2.14
C SER A 413 -21.21 -11.43 -2.87
N PRO A 414 -21.12 -10.17 -2.42
CA PRO A 414 -20.14 -9.19 -2.91
C PRO A 414 -18.67 -9.65 -2.85
N ILE A 415 -18.37 -10.67 -2.04
CA ILE A 415 -17.03 -11.27 -1.86
C ILE A 415 -16.93 -12.67 -2.47
N ALA A 416 -17.89 -13.09 -3.31
CA ALA A 416 -17.88 -14.40 -3.95
C ALA A 416 -16.57 -14.63 -4.74
N GLY A 417 -15.96 -15.80 -4.54
CA GLY A 417 -14.68 -16.21 -5.13
C GLY A 417 -13.43 -15.61 -4.47
N MET A 418 -13.56 -14.76 -3.44
CA MET A 418 -12.40 -14.31 -2.66
C MET A 418 -11.78 -15.49 -1.92
N PRO A 419 -10.46 -15.74 -2.07
CA PRO A 419 -9.76 -16.66 -1.18
C PRO A 419 -9.93 -16.22 0.27
N VAL A 420 -10.15 -17.15 1.19
CA VAL A 420 -10.36 -16.84 2.61
C VAL A 420 -9.66 -17.89 3.46
N LEU A 421 -9.37 -17.53 4.72
CA LEU A 421 -8.90 -18.49 5.72
C LEU A 421 -10.08 -19.34 6.18
N GLU A 422 -10.01 -20.65 5.94
CA GLU A 422 -11.12 -21.59 6.15
C GLU A 422 -11.26 -22.02 7.61
N VAL A 423 -11.31 -21.04 8.51
CA VAL A 423 -11.30 -21.22 9.97
C VAL A 423 -12.45 -22.08 10.49
N TRP A 424 -13.55 -22.19 9.74
CA TRP A 424 -14.68 -23.04 10.08
C TRP A 424 -14.38 -24.54 9.97
N LYS A 425 -13.28 -24.93 9.32
CA LYS A 425 -12.83 -26.33 9.26
C LYS A 425 -12.13 -26.78 10.56
N ALA A 426 -11.77 -25.85 11.46
CA ALA A 426 -11.22 -26.19 12.78
C ALA A 426 -12.28 -26.80 13.70
N LYS A 427 -11.85 -27.53 14.74
CA LYS A 427 -12.78 -28.14 15.71
C LYS A 427 -13.61 -27.10 16.44
N THR A 428 -12.98 -26.00 16.88
CA THR A 428 -13.66 -24.83 17.45
C THR A 428 -13.08 -23.56 16.85
N SER A 429 -13.94 -22.62 16.46
CA SER A 429 -13.55 -21.27 16.06
C SER A 429 -14.03 -20.26 17.09
N ILE A 430 -13.20 -19.27 17.41
CA ILE A 430 -13.51 -18.20 18.37
C ILE A 430 -13.30 -16.88 17.67
N VAL A 431 -14.39 -16.16 17.41
CA VAL A 431 -14.34 -14.84 16.77
C VAL A 431 -14.42 -13.76 17.83
N MET A 432 -13.41 -12.88 17.85
CA MET A 432 -13.33 -11.73 18.73
C MET A 432 -13.68 -10.45 18.00
N LYS A 433 -14.77 -9.79 18.44
CA LYS A 433 -15.22 -8.49 17.91
C LYS A 433 -16.06 -7.73 18.93
N ARG A 434 -16.21 -6.42 18.74
CA ARG A 434 -16.97 -5.54 19.66
C ARG A 434 -18.49 -5.73 19.59
N SER A 435 -19.03 -6.02 18.40
CA SER A 435 -20.47 -6.12 18.15
C SER A 435 -20.74 -6.95 16.90
N MET A 436 -22.00 -7.19 16.55
CA MET A 436 -22.38 -7.87 15.30
C MET A 436 -22.25 -7.02 14.04
N ALA A 437 -21.62 -5.84 14.10
CA ALA A 437 -21.40 -4.99 12.93
C ALA A 437 -20.67 -5.73 11.79
N SER A 438 -21.07 -5.43 10.56
CA SER A 438 -20.46 -5.99 9.35
C SER A 438 -19.02 -5.51 9.16
N GLY A 439 -18.30 -6.23 8.30
CA GLY A 439 -16.92 -5.92 7.94
C GLY A 439 -16.86 -4.79 6.93
N TYR A 440 -15.79 -4.75 6.15
CA TYR A 440 -15.65 -3.74 5.11
C TYR A 440 -16.64 -3.95 3.96
N ALA A 441 -16.81 -5.21 3.55
CA ALA A 441 -17.73 -5.56 2.46
C ALA A 441 -19.21 -5.29 2.79
N GLY A 442 -19.53 -4.93 4.05
CA GLY A 442 -20.89 -4.62 4.47
C GLY A 442 -21.81 -5.83 4.52
N VAL A 443 -21.27 -7.04 4.38
CA VAL A 443 -21.99 -8.32 4.41
C VAL A 443 -22.01 -8.89 5.83
N ASP A 444 -23.07 -9.64 6.15
CA ASP A 444 -23.07 -10.50 7.33
C ASP A 444 -22.16 -11.71 7.10
N ASN A 445 -21.72 -12.36 8.18
CA ASN A 445 -20.77 -13.47 8.11
C ASN A 445 -21.42 -14.77 8.65
N PRO A 446 -21.72 -15.75 7.78
CA PRO A 446 -22.26 -17.05 8.18
C PRO A 446 -21.41 -17.81 9.20
N LEU A 447 -20.10 -17.53 9.31
CA LEU A 447 -19.23 -18.11 10.33
C LEU A 447 -19.78 -17.91 11.74
N PHE A 448 -20.39 -16.75 12.01
CA PHE A 448 -20.84 -16.38 13.35
C PHE A 448 -21.94 -17.30 13.88
N TYR A 449 -22.63 -17.99 12.97
CA TYR A 449 -23.80 -18.81 13.25
C TYR A 449 -23.51 -20.32 13.12
N LYS A 450 -22.27 -20.73 12.85
CA LYS A 450 -21.90 -22.15 12.79
C LYS A 450 -21.82 -22.76 14.19
N ASP A 451 -22.23 -24.02 14.31
CA ASP A 451 -22.29 -24.75 15.58
C ASP A 451 -20.94 -24.84 16.33
N ASN A 452 -19.84 -24.87 15.57
CA ASN A 452 -18.48 -24.91 16.10
C ASN A 452 -17.85 -23.52 16.33
N ASN A 453 -18.60 -22.44 16.12
CA ASN A 453 -18.13 -21.08 16.35
C ASN A 453 -18.61 -20.53 17.70
N ARG A 454 -17.76 -19.72 18.33
CA ARG A 454 -18.05 -19.00 19.57
C ARG A 454 -17.70 -17.53 19.42
N MET A 455 -18.51 -16.63 19.96
CA MET A 455 -18.30 -15.19 19.88
C MET A 455 -17.79 -14.62 21.19
N LEU A 456 -16.55 -14.11 21.17
CA LEU A 456 -15.96 -13.41 22.29
C LEU A 456 -16.14 -11.90 22.11
N PHE A 457 -17.20 -11.36 22.72
CA PHE A 457 -17.55 -9.95 22.56
C PHE A 457 -16.70 -9.03 23.45
N GLY A 458 -16.18 -7.95 22.86
CA GLY A 458 -15.49 -6.90 23.60
C GLY A 458 -14.44 -6.17 22.77
N ASP A 459 -13.77 -5.21 23.41
CA ASP A 459 -12.53 -4.64 22.87
C ASP A 459 -11.44 -5.72 22.84
N ALA A 460 -10.71 -5.83 21.72
CA ALA A 460 -9.80 -6.95 21.51
C ALA A 460 -8.69 -6.99 22.57
N LYS A 461 -8.12 -5.85 22.93
CA LYS A 461 -7.06 -5.78 23.94
C LYS A 461 -7.58 -6.20 25.31
N LYS A 462 -8.70 -5.62 25.73
CA LYS A 462 -9.32 -5.95 27.02
C LYS A 462 -9.63 -7.45 27.13
N MET A 463 -10.28 -8.03 26.12
CA MET A 463 -10.63 -9.46 26.17
C MET A 463 -9.40 -10.37 26.13
N LEU A 464 -8.38 -10.03 25.35
CA LEU A 464 -7.12 -10.78 25.35
C LEU A 464 -6.38 -10.69 26.69
N ASP A 465 -6.39 -9.53 27.35
CA ASP A 465 -5.78 -9.36 28.67
C ASP A 465 -6.51 -10.24 29.70
N GLU A 466 -7.86 -10.28 29.66
CA GLU A 466 -8.67 -11.16 30.53
C GLU A 466 -8.40 -12.65 30.25
N VAL A 467 -8.32 -13.05 28.98
CA VAL A 467 -7.97 -14.43 28.58
C VAL A 467 -6.57 -14.79 29.07
N LEU A 468 -5.60 -13.89 28.95
CA LEU A 468 -4.23 -14.10 29.40
C LEU A 468 -4.13 -14.26 30.93
N VAL A 469 -4.90 -13.46 31.68
CA VAL A 469 -4.99 -13.61 33.14
C VAL A 469 -5.58 -14.98 33.48
N ALA A 470 -6.69 -15.36 32.85
CA ALA A 470 -7.34 -16.64 33.10
C ALA A 470 -6.47 -17.84 32.67
N LEU A 471 -5.66 -17.72 31.62
CA LEU A 471 -4.71 -18.75 31.18
C LEU A 471 -3.60 -19.02 32.20
N LYS A 472 -3.18 -17.99 32.94
CA LYS A 472 -2.07 -18.07 33.92
C LYS A 472 -2.52 -18.65 35.27
N VAL A 473 -3.81 -18.67 35.56
CA VAL A 473 -4.43 -19.30 36.75
C VAL A 473 -4.66 -20.77 36.48
#